data_AF-A0A397ILI9-F1
#
_entry.id   AF-A0A397ILI9-F1
#
_cell.length_a   1.000
_cell.length_b   1.000
_cell.length_c   1.000
_cell.angle_alpha   90.00
_cell.angle_beta   90.00
_cell.angle_gamma   90.00
#
_symmetry.space_group_name_H-M   'P 1'
#
loop_
_entity.id
_entity.type
_entity.pdbx_description
1 polymer ?
#
loop_
_entity_poly.entity_id
_entity_poly.type
_entity_poly.pdbx_seq_one_letter_code
_entity_poly.pdbx_strand_id
1 'polypeptide(L)'
;MKKKFGKIFSKDSAEKRETITNATSATTNTSVSSLSSTFLRDFDGLKLSTTYSNDTTRVNKREVITNKREVAISKTLANIERTMKVDICYVLDCTGSMSDHIDAAKDCILRVTEYIKNTNPCIRVQKFRKNLDSVTASGGGDSPEDVLGGLHAAITKMTWHDGTRVIFHIGDYPPHGRRFYNGVDKYPDGDPNGLTAESVFEKMQSKEIHYFFGKITQETDTMIQATISSIMTSVTLASSIGSTNSSKQRKDLNPEVPNWDCLPQQKGVILGYNMPETLYELKDQRYFNKKNHFSREFYFKIAPHPFSAGVEKHAYFAIDTTSDPSQKMVMKEYSHDKSENSFEKYLEAVEISTVTGYLSKKFNSIARKKNIPLVDFLEAKVVRAFIDNRTRYYVIEPELNAKFKRFNANSGVIIEFHPTLEAFAHFTYVHTEGYLMICDLQGIELTNRFLLTDPAIHCIDPMRFGRTNLGKKGIEKRFLANHECNKVCRELGIAKVKSAKFFCRN
;
A
#
# COMPACT_ATOMS: atom_id res chain seq x y z
N MET A 1 24.02 -8.97 29.63
CA MET A 1 23.99 -8.08 30.83
C MET A 1 22.55 -7.67 31.16
N LYS A 2 22.24 -7.37 32.44
CA LYS A 2 20.89 -6.99 32.91
C LYS A 2 20.49 -5.57 32.43
N LYS A 3 19.47 -5.43 31.57
CA LYS A 3 18.89 -4.11 31.20
C LYS A 3 17.87 -3.65 32.25
N LYS A 4 18.16 -2.53 32.95
CA LYS A 4 17.22 -1.86 33.87
C LYS A 4 16.18 -1.05 33.09
N PHE A 5 14.93 -1.06 33.55
CA PHE A 5 13.88 -0.10 33.13
C PHE A 5 13.60 0.88 34.26
N GLY A 6 13.34 2.16 33.92
CA GLY A 6 12.95 3.22 34.85
C GLY A 6 11.79 4.04 34.30
N LYS A 7 10.87 4.48 35.17
CA LYS A 7 9.57 5.08 34.85
C LYS A 7 9.31 6.32 35.75
N ILE A 8 8.28 7.12 35.42
CA ILE A 8 7.48 8.02 36.31
C ILE A 8 7.82 9.55 36.41
N PHE A 9 6.87 10.36 35.89
CA PHE A 9 6.20 11.63 36.34
C PHE A 9 6.88 13.00 36.69
N SER A 10 6.01 14.04 36.58
CA SER A 10 5.98 15.38 37.24
C SER A 10 6.65 16.58 36.51
N LYS A 11 6.18 17.86 36.57
CA LYS A 11 4.84 18.55 36.62
C LYS A 11 5.08 20.09 36.55
N ASP A 12 4.13 20.90 36.01
CA ASP A 12 3.95 22.38 36.21
C ASP A 12 5.11 23.34 35.77
N SER A 13 4.99 24.66 35.48
CA SER A 13 3.87 25.63 35.31
C SER A 13 4.37 26.99 34.74
N ALA A 14 3.51 27.78 34.06
CA ALA A 14 3.43 29.28 34.02
C ALA A 14 4.67 30.14 33.56
N GLU A 15 4.61 31.40 33.08
CA GLU A 15 3.53 32.38 32.86
C GLU A 15 3.90 33.47 31.79
N LYS A 16 2.89 34.18 31.25
CA LYS A 16 2.75 35.62 30.79
C LYS A 16 4.00 36.56 30.65
N ARG A 17 4.02 37.66 29.86
CA ARG A 17 2.95 38.48 29.24
C ARG A 17 3.39 39.43 28.09
N GLU A 18 2.40 39.79 27.28
CA GLU A 18 2.17 40.93 26.35
C GLU A 18 3.03 42.22 26.41
N THR A 19 3.33 42.79 25.22
CA THR A 19 2.97 44.18 24.84
C THR A 19 2.75 44.33 23.32
N ILE A 20 1.89 45.27 22.89
CA ILE A 20 1.45 45.50 21.50
C ILE A 20 1.64 46.98 21.11
N THR A 21 2.15 47.26 19.90
CA THR A 21 1.83 48.50 19.15
C THR A 21 1.93 48.31 17.63
N ASN A 22 0.82 48.61 16.94
CA ASN A 22 0.61 49.13 15.56
C ASN A 22 1.78 49.05 14.53
N ALA A 23 1.69 48.44 13.33
CA ALA A 23 0.66 48.32 12.27
C ALA A 23 0.97 49.20 11.03
N THR A 24 1.37 48.57 9.91
CA THR A 24 1.03 48.95 8.51
C THR A 24 1.40 47.85 7.50
N SER A 25 0.38 47.33 6.81
CA SER A 25 0.37 46.81 5.41
C SER A 25 1.61 46.19 4.75
N ALA A 26 1.59 44.87 4.50
CA ALA A 26 1.93 44.25 3.19
C ALA A 26 1.54 42.75 3.13
N THR A 27 1.21 42.29 1.92
CA THR A 27 0.82 40.93 1.47
C THR A 27 1.72 39.75 1.90
N THR A 28 1.13 38.65 2.40
CA THR A 28 1.72 37.28 2.36
C THR A 28 0.71 36.13 2.42
N ASN A 29 1.05 35.04 1.72
CA ASN A 29 0.53 33.65 1.78
C ASN A 29 -0.23 33.21 3.05
N THR A 30 -1.43 32.64 2.87
CA THR A 30 -2.14 31.86 3.90
C THR A 30 -1.64 30.41 3.97
N SER A 31 -0.79 30.15 4.96
CA SER A 31 -0.50 28.80 5.45
C SER A 31 -1.64 28.28 6.34
N VAL A 32 -1.84 26.95 6.37
CA VAL A 32 -2.89 26.31 7.18
C VAL A 32 -2.44 26.21 8.64
N SER A 33 -2.47 27.34 9.37
CA SER A 33 -2.03 27.38 10.77
C SER A 33 -2.72 28.47 11.62
N SER A 34 -4.03 28.62 11.51
CA SER A 34 -4.81 29.54 12.37
C SER A 34 -6.28 29.15 12.59
N LEU A 35 -6.52 27.98 13.20
CA LEU A 35 -7.77 27.78 13.95
C LEU A 35 -7.56 28.35 15.36
N SER A 36 -8.15 29.52 15.61
CA SER A 36 -7.94 30.29 16.84
C SER A 36 -8.57 29.63 18.07
N SER A 37 -7.89 29.76 19.21
CA SER A 37 -8.35 29.32 20.54
C SER A 37 -9.65 29.98 21.03
N THR A 38 -10.18 30.98 20.33
CA THR A 38 -11.55 31.49 20.56
C THR A 38 -12.61 30.43 20.28
N PHE A 39 -12.44 29.59 19.25
CA PHE A 39 -13.46 28.62 18.82
C PHE A 39 -13.76 27.52 19.87
N LEU A 40 -12.86 27.31 20.84
CA LEU A 40 -13.04 26.37 21.94
C LEU A 40 -13.71 26.98 23.18
N ARG A 41 -13.70 28.31 23.33
CA ARG A 41 -14.30 28.98 24.51
C ARG A 41 -15.81 29.14 24.42
N ASP A 42 -16.35 29.27 23.21
CA ASP A 42 -17.79 29.41 22.99
C ASP A 42 -18.56 28.10 23.28
N PHE A 43 -17.86 26.96 23.37
CA PHE A 43 -18.47 25.64 23.60
C PHE A 43 -18.85 25.38 25.07
N ASP A 44 -18.17 26.02 26.04
CA ASP A 44 -18.49 25.90 27.47
C ASP A 44 -19.70 26.78 27.90
N GLY A 45 -20.18 27.66 27.02
CA GLY A 45 -21.19 28.68 27.34
C GLY A 45 -22.64 28.19 27.35
N LEU A 46 -22.99 27.11 26.65
CA LEU A 46 -24.39 26.66 26.51
C LEU A 46 -24.85 25.75 27.66
N LYS A 47 -25.14 26.34 28.81
CA LYS A 47 -26.11 25.75 29.75
C LYS A 47 -27.53 25.96 29.22
N LEU A 48 -28.23 24.87 28.88
CA LEU A 48 -29.65 24.90 28.53
C LEU A 48 -30.49 25.47 29.69
N SER A 49 -31.19 26.59 29.44
CA SER A 49 -32.36 26.98 30.21
C SER A 49 -33.62 26.48 29.49
N THR A 50 -34.27 25.46 30.06
CA THR A 50 -35.45 24.84 29.45
C THR A 50 -36.71 25.67 29.74
N THR A 51 -37.27 26.32 28.72
CA THR A 51 -38.62 26.90 28.78
C THR A 51 -39.50 26.22 27.74
N TYR A 52 -40.54 25.51 28.20
CA TYR A 52 -41.43 24.74 27.34
C TYR A 52 -42.43 25.63 26.57
N SER A 53 -42.57 25.38 25.27
CA SER A 53 -43.83 25.62 24.55
C SER A 53 -44.01 24.59 23.41
N ASN A 54 -45.25 24.35 23.01
CA ASN A 54 -45.64 23.12 22.29
C ASN A 54 -45.47 23.21 20.75
N ASP A 55 -44.46 22.53 20.20
CA ASP A 55 -44.44 22.11 18.77
C ASP A 55 -43.62 20.81 18.57
N THR A 56 -44.16 19.70 19.10
CA THR A 56 -43.35 18.57 19.59
C THR A 56 -42.88 17.55 18.53
N THR A 57 -43.31 17.64 17.27
CA THR A 57 -43.06 16.57 16.26
C THR A 57 -42.01 16.89 15.19
N ARG A 58 -41.81 18.16 14.82
CA ARG A 58 -40.77 18.55 13.84
C ARG A 58 -39.41 18.86 14.47
N VAL A 59 -39.38 19.38 15.70
CA VAL A 59 -38.13 19.77 16.40
C VAL A 59 -37.31 18.54 16.78
N ASN A 60 -37.93 17.56 17.47
CA ASN A 60 -37.33 16.29 17.89
C ASN A 60 -36.53 15.59 16.78
N LYS A 61 -37.04 15.58 15.55
CA LYS A 61 -36.39 14.88 14.43
C LYS A 61 -35.14 15.60 13.93
N ARG A 62 -35.08 16.93 14.02
CA ARG A 62 -33.86 17.71 13.71
C ARG A 62 -32.82 17.55 14.80
N GLU A 63 -33.21 17.72 16.06
CA GLU A 63 -32.33 17.65 17.23
C GLU A 63 -31.65 16.29 17.38
N VAL A 64 -32.39 15.18 17.18
CA VAL A 64 -31.81 13.83 17.14
C VAL A 64 -30.85 13.62 15.96
N ILE A 65 -31.01 14.35 14.85
CA ILE A 65 -30.08 14.31 13.71
C ILE A 65 -28.82 15.14 13.98
N THR A 66 -28.92 16.31 14.62
CA THR A 66 -27.75 17.10 15.04
C THR A 66 -26.92 16.33 16.07
N ASN A 67 -27.54 15.80 17.12
CA ASN A 67 -26.83 15.03 18.15
C ASN A 67 -26.13 13.79 17.56
N LYS A 68 -26.75 13.10 16.59
CA LYS A 68 -26.09 11.99 15.87
C LYS A 68 -24.94 12.44 14.98
N ARG A 69 -25.02 13.63 14.35
CA ARG A 69 -23.92 14.22 13.58
C ARG A 69 -22.76 14.62 14.48
N GLU A 70 -23.02 15.27 15.61
CA GLU A 70 -22.00 15.68 16.58
C GLU A 70 -21.25 14.46 17.15
N VAL A 71 -21.96 13.40 17.55
CA VAL A 71 -21.32 12.14 17.98
C VAL A 71 -20.48 11.50 16.87
N ALA A 72 -20.92 11.56 15.61
CA ALA A 72 -20.16 11.06 14.48
C ALA A 72 -18.91 11.91 14.18
N ILE A 73 -19.02 13.24 14.25
CA ILE A 73 -17.93 14.20 14.10
C ILE A 73 -16.91 14.01 15.22
N SER A 74 -17.32 13.95 16.49
CA SER A 74 -16.44 13.72 17.63
C SER A 74 -15.71 12.37 17.55
N LYS A 75 -16.37 11.30 17.09
CA LYS A 75 -15.72 10.01 16.82
C LYS A 75 -14.70 10.10 15.67
N THR A 76 -15.00 10.89 14.64
CA THR A 76 -14.13 11.07 13.47
C THR A 76 -12.89 11.89 13.86
N LEU A 77 -13.06 12.99 14.61
CA LEU A 77 -11.98 13.80 15.16
C LEU A 77 -11.11 12.99 16.14
N ALA A 78 -11.70 12.22 17.06
CA ALA A 78 -10.95 11.33 17.96
C ALA A 78 -10.20 10.20 17.24
N ASN A 79 -10.65 9.80 16.04
CA ASN A 79 -9.91 8.88 15.18
C ASN A 79 -8.76 9.59 14.46
N ILE A 80 -8.98 10.81 13.94
CA ILE A 80 -7.93 11.66 13.34
C ILE A 80 -6.83 11.97 14.36
N GLU A 81 -7.19 12.38 15.59
CA GLU A 81 -6.23 12.59 16.69
C GLU A 81 -5.46 11.33 17.09
N ARG A 82 -6.02 10.14 16.85
CA ARG A 82 -5.36 8.85 17.11
C ARG A 82 -4.42 8.48 15.95
N THR A 83 -4.82 8.70 14.69
CA THR A 83 -3.94 8.45 13.53
C THR A 83 -2.83 9.48 13.38
N MET A 84 -2.96 10.67 13.96
CA MET A 84 -1.89 11.69 14.04
C MET A 84 -0.81 11.39 15.09
N LYS A 85 -0.91 10.28 15.84
CA LYS A 85 0.12 9.87 16.81
C LYS A 85 1.10 8.90 16.16
N VAL A 86 2.37 9.30 16.15
CA VAL A 86 3.48 8.51 15.60
C VAL A 86 4.45 8.15 16.72
N ASP A 87 4.65 6.85 16.93
CA ASP A 87 5.73 6.33 17.77
C ASP A 87 6.93 5.97 16.90
N ILE A 88 8.11 6.48 17.26
CA ILE A 88 9.37 6.27 16.54
C ILE A 88 10.38 5.61 17.47
N CYS A 89 10.95 4.50 17.01
CA CYS A 89 12.07 3.81 17.62
C CYS A 89 13.29 3.93 16.70
N TYR A 90 14.45 4.23 17.28
CA TYR A 90 15.74 4.04 16.63
C TYR A 90 16.44 2.85 17.27
N VAL A 91 16.80 1.86 16.46
CA VAL A 91 17.66 0.75 16.81
C VAL A 91 19.02 1.06 16.19
N LEU A 92 20.04 1.25 17.03
CA LEU A 92 21.37 1.65 16.61
C LEU A 92 22.37 0.59 17.02
N ASP A 93 23.16 0.13 16.06
CA ASP A 93 24.32 -0.70 16.27
C ASP A 93 25.41 0.07 17.05
N CYS A 94 26.06 -0.63 17.97
CA CYS A 94 26.92 -0.06 19.00
C CYS A 94 28.22 -0.86 19.22
N THR A 95 28.61 -1.74 18.30
CA THR A 95 29.85 -2.52 18.44
C THR A 95 31.06 -1.77 17.90
N GLY A 96 32.25 -2.39 17.97
CA GLY A 96 33.51 -1.75 17.63
C GLY A 96 33.65 -1.32 16.17
N SER A 97 33.01 -2.02 15.22
CA SER A 97 32.99 -1.64 13.79
C SER A 97 32.37 -0.26 13.58
N MET A 98 31.28 0.02 14.30
CA MET A 98 30.58 1.29 14.27
C MET A 98 31.38 2.49 14.79
N SER A 99 32.61 2.33 15.30
CA SER A 99 33.39 3.43 15.91
C SER A 99 33.56 4.65 14.99
N ASP A 100 33.88 4.43 13.72
CA ASP A 100 34.07 5.49 12.72
C ASP A 100 32.74 6.05 12.16
N HIS A 101 31.61 5.43 12.54
CA HIS A 101 30.29 5.70 11.96
C HIS A 101 29.27 6.20 12.99
N ILE A 102 29.45 5.91 14.27
CA ILE A 102 28.42 6.09 15.28
C ILE A 102 28.07 7.56 15.51
N ASP A 103 29.03 8.48 15.46
CA ASP A 103 28.75 9.91 15.65
C ASP A 103 28.05 10.52 14.43
N ALA A 104 28.37 10.05 13.22
CA ALA A 104 27.63 10.42 12.00
C ALA A 104 26.19 9.84 12.02
N ALA A 105 26.02 8.61 12.53
CA ALA A 105 24.71 8.00 12.73
C ALA A 105 23.89 8.78 13.77
N LYS A 106 24.46 9.17 14.91
CA LYS A 106 23.82 10.03 15.92
C LYS A 106 23.38 11.36 15.34
N ASP A 107 24.25 12.06 14.60
CA ASP A 107 23.91 13.35 13.99
C ASP A 107 22.78 13.21 12.95
N CYS A 108 22.83 12.16 12.11
CA CYS A 108 21.74 11.84 11.19
C CYS A 108 20.41 11.60 11.91
N ILE A 109 20.42 10.77 12.96
CA ILE A 109 19.28 10.51 13.83
C ILE A 109 18.73 11.81 14.43
N LEU A 110 19.60 12.72 14.91
CA LEU A 110 19.20 14.02 15.47
C LEU A 110 18.58 14.94 14.40
N ARG A 111 19.15 15.00 13.19
CA ARG A 111 18.62 15.80 12.07
C ARG A 111 17.23 15.32 11.64
N VAL A 112 17.04 14.00 11.47
CA VAL A 112 15.74 13.41 11.14
C VAL A 112 14.73 13.68 12.25
N THR A 113 15.14 13.51 13.50
CA THR A 113 14.32 13.75 14.69
C THR A 113 13.87 15.21 14.82
N GLU A 114 14.76 16.17 14.56
CA GLU A 114 14.43 17.60 14.59
C GLU A 114 13.57 18.02 13.39
N TYR A 115 13.80 17.45 12.19
CA TYR A 115 12.93 17.64 11.03
C TYR A 115 11.49 17.15 11.30
N ILE A 116 11.35 15.97 11.90
CA ILE A 116 10.05 15.39 12.26
C ILE A 116 9.32 16.26 13.30
N LYS A 117 10.04 16.77 14.31
CA LYS A 117 9.52 17.72 15.31
C LYS A 117 9.08 19.05 14.69
N ASN A 118 9.86 19.61 13.77
CA ASN A 118 9.55 20.88 13.11
C ASN A 118 8.37 20.76 12.14
N THR A 119 8.19 19.60 11.51
CA THR A 119 7.03 19.33 10.63
C THR A 119 5.78 18.91 11.41
N ASN A 120 5.93 18.36 12.62
CA ASN A 120 4.82 17.87 13.45
C ASN A 120 5.02 18.26 14.94
N PRO A 121 4.64 19.49 15.35
CA PRO A 121 4.90 20.01 16.70
C PRO A 121 4.29 19.23 17.87
N CYS A 122 3.34 18.32 17.58
CA CYS A 122 2.73 17.42 18.56
C CYS A 122 3.65 16.25 18.99
N ILE A 123 4.73 15.96 18.26
CA ILE A 123 5.61 14.83 18.53
C ILE A 123 6.59 15.15 19.67
N ARG A 124 6.60 14.30 20.70
CA ARG A 124 7.38 14.50 21.93
C ARG A 124 8.80 13.95 21.81
N VAL A 125 9.77 14.84 21.61
CA VAL A 125 11.16 14.47 21.25
C VAL A 125 12.20 14.75 22.35
N GLN A 126 11.93 15.67 23.28
CA GLN A 126 12.96 16.34 24.11
C GLN A 126 13.88 15.42 24.96
N LYS A 127 13.41 14.24 25.38
CA LYS A 127 14.20 13.32 26.23
C LYS A 127 15.18 12.43 25.45
N PHE A 128 15.06 12.37 24.13
CA PHE A 128 15.78 11.43 23.27
C PHE A 128 17.28 11.78 23.12
N ARG A 129 17.60 13.07 22.90
CA ARG A 129 18.96 13.56 22.63
C ARG A 129 19.97 13.13 23.71
N LYS A 130 19.68 13.42 24.98
CA LYS A 130 20.56 13.10 26.11
C LYS A 130 20.84 11.59 26.28
N ASN A 131 19.92 10.73 25.85
CA ASN A 131 20.14 9.28 25.86
C ASN A 131 21.05 8.86 24.68
N LEU A 132 20.83 9.44 23.50
CA LEU A 132 21.62 9.16 22.29
C LEU A 132 23.08 9.62 22.44
N ASP A 133 23.32 10.78 23.07
CA ASP A 133 24.66 11.29 23.35
C ASP A 133 25.47 10.31 24.24
N SER A 134 24.81 9.53 25.09
CA SER A 134 25.44 8.53 25.98
C SER A 134 25.74 7.16 25.33
N VAL A 135 25.38 6.98 24.06
CA VAL A 135 25.66 5.73 23.33
C VAL A 135 27.08 5.77 22.75
N THR A 136 27.85 4.70 22.93
CA THR A 136 29.23 4.58 22.43
C THR A 136 29.44 3.24 21.74
N ALA A 137 30.18 3.25 20.62
CA ALA A 137 30.68 2.05 19.96
C ALA A 137 31.68 1.35 20.89
N SER A 138 31.41 0.10 21.28
CA SER A 138 32.31 -0.68 22.15
C SER A 138 31.95 -2.17 22.16
N GLY A 139 32.96 -3.03 22.29
CA GLY A 139 32.77 -4.48 22.25
C GLY A 139 32.57 -5.00 20.82
N GLY A 140 31.93 -6.16 20.71
CA GLY A 140 32.05 -7.03 19.53
C GLY A 140 33.30 -7.91 19.65
N GLY A 141 33.20 -9.18 19.23
CA GLY A 141 34.34 -10.11 19.24
C GLY A 141 34.32 -11.10 18.07
N ASP A 142 33.44 -10.85 17.13
CA ASP A 142 33.10 -11.56 15.90
C ASP A 142 32.34 -10.56 15.03
N SER A 143 32.27 -10.83 13.72
CA SER A 143 31.75 -9.84 12.76
C SER A 143 30.21 -9.73 12.76
N PRO A 144 29.42 -10.82 12.83
CA PRO A 144 27.96 -10.70 12.86
C PRO A 144 27.40 -10.30 14.24
N GLU A 145 26.20 -9.75 14.24
CA GLU A 145 25.62 -9.05 15.41
C GLU A 145 24.29 -9.66 15.92
N ASP A 146 23.89 -9.33 17.15
CA ASP A 146 22.56 -9.66 17.72
C ASP A 146 21.45 -8.72 17.19
N VAL A 147 21.34 -8.61 15.86
CA VAL A 147 20.31 -7.80 15.19
C VAL A 147 18.91 -8.35 15.48
N LEU A 148 18.74 -9.68 15.46
CA LEU A 148 17.43 -10.30 15.64
C LEU A 148 16.92 -10.16 17.08
N GLY A 149 17.76 -10.35 18.10
CA GLY A 149 17.41 -10.08 19.50
C GLY A 149 17.17 -8.59 19.75
N GLY A 150 17.94 -7.70 19.10
CA GLY A 150 17.72 -6.25 19.10
C GLY A 150 16.33 -5.84 18.58
N LEU A 151 15.97 -6.29 17.38
CA LEU A 151 14.66 -6.03 16.77
C LEU A 151 13.52 -6.70 17.56
N HIS A 152 13.71 -7.95 17.98
CA HIS A 152 12.71 -8.65 18.81
C HIS A 152 12.45 -7.91 20.13
N ALA A 153 13.49 -7.35 20.77
CA ALA A 153 13.35 -6.52 21.96
C ALA A 153 12.58 -5.21 21.68
N ALA A 154 12.83 -4.53 20.56
CA ALA A 154 12.06 -3.35 20.16
C ALA A 154 10.57 -3.68 19.93
N ILE A 155 10.26 -4.80 19.29
CA ILE A 155 8.88 -5.25 19.05
C ILE A 155 8.17 -5.65 20.35
N THR A 156 8.85 -6.37 21.25
CA THR A 156 8.20 -7.02 22.41
C THR A 156 8.27 -6.25 23.72
N LYS A 157 9.36 -5.51 23.98
CA LYS A 157 9.64 -4.87 25.29
C LYS A 157 9.32 -3.38 25.31
N MET A 158 9.17 -2.73 24.15
CA MET A 158 8.71 -1.34 24.08
C MET A 158 7.19 -1.25 24.16
N THR A 159 6.70 -0.23 24.85
CA THR A 159 5.27 0.15 24.82
C THR A 159 5.04 0.99 23.57
N TRP A 160 4.20 0.49 22.67
CA TRP A 160 3.77 1.18 21.46
C TRP A 160 2.32 1.61 21.63
N HIS A 161 2.01 2.87 21.33
CA HIS A 161 0.67 3.45 21.34
C HIS A 161 -0.06 3.14 20.03
N ASP A 162 -1.38 3.36 19.99
CA ASP A 162 -2.20 3.14 18.80
C ASP A 162 -2.16 4.37 17.88
N GLY A 163 -1.78 4.14 16.63
CA GLY A 163 -1.37 5.17 15.66
C GLY A 163 -0.38 4.56 14.67
N THR A 164 0.56 5.36 14.15
CA THR A 164 1.65 4.85 13.28
C THR A 164 2.88 4.47 14.10
N ARG A 165 3.47 3.30 13.82
CA ARG A 165 4.63 2.77 14.54
C ARG A 165 5.80 2.57 13.58
N VAL A 166 6.97 3.14 13.89
CA VAL A 166 8.14 3.10 13.00
C VAL A 166 9.41 2.69 13.75
N ILE A 167 10.15 1.73 13.19
CA ILE A 167 11.52 1.40 13.56
C ILE A 167 12.46 1.87 12.44
N PHE A 168 13.43 2.71 12.81
CA PHE A 168 14.64 2.96 12.03
C PHE A 168 15.78 2.14 12.63
N HIS A 169 16.25 1.12 11.92
CA HIS A 169 17.42 0.33 12.30
C HIS A 169 18.63 0.83 11.51
N ILE A 170 19.74 1.13 12.20
CA ILE A 170 20.98 1.63 11.62
C ILE A 170 22.12 0.75 12.14
N GLY A 171 22.90 0.16 11.24
CA GLY A 171 24.02 -0.72 11.59
C GLY A 171 24.90 -1.07 10.41
N ASP A 172 26.06 -1.66 10.71
CA ASP A 172 27.10 -1.95 9.72
C ASP A 172 27.43 -3.45 9.54
N TYR A 173 26.87 -4.35 10.36
CA TYR A 173 26.99 -5.80 10.15
C TYR A 173 25.65 -6.57 10.18
N PRO A 174 25.55 -7.71 9.46
CA PRO A 174 24.39 -8.61 9.43
C PRO A 174 24.19 -9.39 10.75
N PRO A 175 23.00 -9.99 10.98
CA PRO A 175 22.79 -10.95 12.06
C PRO A 175 23.63 -12.22 11.92
N HIS A 176 23.84 -12.90 13.05
CA HIS A 176 24.36 -14.26 13.11
C HIS A 176 23.61 -15.25 12.19
N GLY A 177 24.37 -16.18 11.61
CA GLY A 177 23.92 -17.28 10.78
C GLY A 177 24.50 -17.27 9.36
N ARG A 178 24.92 -18.44 8.86
CA ARG A 178 25.45 -18.69 7.49
C ARG A 178 24.55 -18.18 6.35
N ARG A 179 23.27 -17.94 6.63
CA ARG A 179 22.30 -17.37 5.68
C ARG A 179 22.52 -15.88 5.43
N PHE A 180 23.06 -15.16 6.41
CA PHE A 180 23.22 -13.71 6.42
C PHE A 180 24.68 -13.29 6.27
N TYR A 181 25.63 -14.15 6.66
CA TYR A 181 27.06 -13.89 6.59
C TYR A 181 27.86 -15.12 6.15
N ASN A 182 28.82 -14.93 5.25
CA ASN A 182 29.66 -16.01 4.68
C ASN A 182 31.05 -16.10 5.32
N GLY A 183 31.38 -15.21 6.27
CA GLY A 183 32.69 -15.18 6.95
C GLY A 183 32.72 -16.01 8.24
N VAL A 184 33.61 -15.63 9.16
CA VAL A 184 33.73 -16.27 10.48
C VAL A 184 32.66 -15.72 11.43
N ASP A 185 31.81 -16.62 11.91
CA ASP A 185 30.71 -16.35 12.85
C ASP A 185 30.81 -17.33 14.02
N LYS A 186 30.59 -16.88 15.26
CA LYS A 186 30.52 -17.76 16.44
C LYS A 186 29.19 -18.49 16.55
N TYR A 187 28.16 -17.97 15.92
CA TYR A 187 26.80 -18.52 15.92
C TYR A 187 26.35 -18.82 14.47
N PRO A 188 27.12 -19.64 13.73
CA PRO A 188 26.90 -19.85 12.29
C PRO A 188 25.57 -20.55 11.97
N ASP A 189 24.95 -21.18 12.96
CA ASP A 189 23.66 -21.87 12.80
C ASP A 189 22.46 -20.95 13.12
N GLY A 190 22.70 -19.68 13.46
CA GLY A 190 21.68 -18.64 13.67
C GLY A 190 21.70 -18.01 15.07
N ASP A 191 20.69 -17.19 15.39
CA ASP A 191 20.57 -16.53 16.70
C ASP A 191 20.60 -17.53 17.87
N PRO A 192 21.42 -17.29 18.92
CA PRO A 192 21.55 -18.21 20.06
C PRO A 192 20.30 -18.35 20.94
N ASN A 193 19.27 -17.50 20.76
CA ASN A 193 17.97 -17.62 21.43
C ASN A 193 16.91 -18.31 20.52
N GLY A 194 17.29 -18.78 19.33
CA GLY A 194 16.41 -19.42 18.36
C GLY A 194 15.54 -18.46 17.54
N LEU A 195 15.83 -17.16 17.53
CA LEU A 195 15.09 -16.18 16.72
C LEU A 195 15.44 -16.32 15.24
N THR A 196 14.43 -16.60 14.41
CA THR A 196 14.58 -16.51 12.95
C THR A 196 14.15 -15.13 12.44
N ALA A 197 14.72 -14.68 11.31
CA ALA A 197 14.28 -13.44 10.66
C ALA A 197 12.78 -13.47 10.37
N GLU A 198 12.26 -14.61 9.88
CA GLU A 198 10.84 -14.88 9.68
C GLU A 198 10.04 -14.56 10.96
N SER A 199 10.38 -15.18 12.10
CA SER A 199 9.65 -14.98 13.36
C SER A 199 9.66 -13.55 13.87
N VAL A 200 10.76 -12.81 13.65
CA VAL A 200 10.91 -11.42 14.06
C VAL A 200 10.11 -10.49 13.16
N PHE A 201 10.21 -10.64 11.83
CA PHE A 201 9.48 -9.80 10.88
C PHE A 201 7.98 -10.10 10.84
N GLU A 202 7.56 -11.36 11.03
CA GLU A 202 6.14 -11.72 11.24
C GLU A 202 5.59 -11.07 12.50
N LYS A 203 6.35 -11.08 13.61
CA LYS A 203 5.92 -10.41 14.84
C LYS A 203 5.84 -8.89 14.66
N MET A 204 6.76 -8.30 13.90
CA MET A 204 6.78 -6.88 13.55
C MET A 204 5.54 -6.49 12.73
N GLN A 205 5.22 -7.28 11.70
CA GLN A 205 4.01 -7.12 10.87
C GLN A 205 2.73 -7.28 11.71
N SER A 206 2.66 -8.26 12.62
CA SER A 206 1.51 -8.48 13.51
C SER A 206 1.21 -7.31 14.45
N LYS A 207 2.15 -6.38 14.62
CA LYS A 207 2.01 -5.15 15.42
C LYS A 207 1.88 -3.89 14.56
N GLU A 208 1.80 -4.02 13.24
CA GLU A 208 1.73 -2.94 12.25
C GLU A 208 2.90 -1.94 12.40
N ILE A 209 4.11 -2.46 12.65
CA ILE A 209 5.33 -1.67 12.79
C ILE A 209 6.03 -1.56 11.43
N HIS A 210 6.18 -0.35 10.92
CA HIS A 210 6.98 -0.07 9.73
C HIS A 210 8.47 -0.14 10.06
N TYR A 211 9.27 -0.73 9.17
CA TYR A 211 10.70 -0.94 9.35
C TYR A 211 11.50 -0.32 8.20
N PHE A 212 12.52 0.45 8.57
CA PHE A 212 13.47 1.06 7.66
C PHE A 212 14.88 0.72 8.11
N PHE A 213 15.70 0.19 7.21
CA PHE A 213 17.11 -0.08 7.46
C PHE A 213 18.01 0.98 6.82
N GLY A 214 18.77 1.69 7.64
CA GLY A 214 19.83 2.61 7.25
C GLY A 214 21.14 1.86 7.11
N LYS A 215 21.37 1.30 5.92
CA LYS A 215 22.63 0.64 5.53
C LYS A 215 23.81 1.60 5.64
N ILE A 216 24.88 1.17 6.32
CA ILE A 216 26.16 1.90 6.39
C ILE A 216 27.20 1.28 5.43
N THR A 217 27.43 -0.04 5.52
CA THR A 217 28.44 -0.77 4.73
C THR A 217 27.79 -1.79 3.80
N GLN A 218 28.57 -2.42 2.91
CA GLN A 218 28.11 -3.49 2.00
C GLN A 218 27.93 -4.85 2.68
N GLU A 219 28.51 -5.08 3.87
CA GLU A 219 28.42 -6.35 4.61
C GLU A 219 26.96 -6.75 4.93
N THR A 220 26.09 -5.75 5.05
CA THR A 220 24.65 -5.94 5.32
C THR A 220 23.82 -6.25 4.06
N ASP A 221 24.39 -6.29 2.85
CA ASP A 221 23.62 -6.57 1.62
C ASP A 221 23.02 -7.98 1.63
N THR A 222 23.75 -8.99 2.11
CA THR A 222 23.23 -10.35 2.24
C THR A 222 22.10 -10.43 3.26
N MET A 223 22.18 -9.67 4.37
CA MET A 223 21.05 -9.49 5.29
C MET A 223 19.85 -8.85 4.60
N ILE A 224 20.03 -7.79 3.82
CA ILE A 224 18.94 -7.10 3.12
C ILE A 224 18.26 -8.06 2.13
N GLN A 225 19.04 -8.79 1.31
CA GLN A 225 18.49 -9.77 0.37
C GLN A 225 17.80 -10.94 1.07
N ALA A 226 18.42 -11.51 2.11
CA ALA A 226 17.83 -12.58 2.89
C ALA A 226 16.59 -12.12 3.67
N THR A 227 16.53 -10.87 4.14
CA THR A 227 15.37 -10.26 4.80
C THR A 227 14.24 -9.99 3.80
N ILE A 228 14.55 -9.45 2.62
CA ILE A 228 13.57 -9.32 1.53
C ILE A 228 13.05 -10.71 1.16
N SER A 229 13.93 -11.70 1.02
CA SER A 229 13.53 -13.08 0.79
C SER A 229 12.72 -13.65 1.96
N SER A 230 13.02 -13.37 3.23
CA SER A 230 12.22 -13.80 4.39
C SER A 230 10.83 -13.17 4.37
N ILE A 231 10.73 -11.86 4.10
CA ILE A 231 9.46 -11.16 3.99
C ILE A 231 8.66 -11.70 2.80
N MET A 232 9.30 -11.89 1.65
CA MET A 232 8.67 -12.49 0.48
C MET A 232 8.26 -13.94 0.75
N THR A 233 9.09 -14.74 1.43
CA THR A 233 8.80 -16.14 1.78
C THR A 233 7.71 -16.24 2.86
N SER A 234 7.65 -15.37 3.87
CA SER A 234 6.56 -15.32 4.85
C SER A 234 5.27 -14.76 4.23
N VAL A 235 5.34 -13.82 3.28
CA VAL A 235 4.18 -13.38 2.49
C VAL A 235 3.71 -14.49 1.55
N THR A 236 4.64 -15.22 0.91
CA THR A 236 4.34 -16.36 0.04
C THR A 236 3.81 -17.54 0.85
N LEU A 237 4.38 -17.86 2.02
CA LEU A 237 3.84 -18.87 2.94
C LEU A 237 2.50 -18.42 3.50
N ALA A 238 2.30 -17.17 3.91
CA ALA A 238 0.97 -16.70 4.30
C ALA A 238 -0.07 -16.78 3.16
N SER A 239 0.38 -16.77 1.89
CA SER A 239 -0.45 -17.05 0.71
C SER A 239 -0.52 -18.53 0.27
N SER A 240 0.31 -19.42 0.84
CA SER A 240 0.39 -20.86 0.48
C SER A 240 -0.08 -21.80 1.60
N ILE A 241 0.08 -21.36 2.85
CA ILE A 241 -0.22 -22.04 4.11
C ILE A 241 -1.01 -21.04 4.94
N GLY A 242 -2.28 -21.35 5.18
CA GLY A 242 -3.14 -20.41 5.86
C GLY A 242 -2.92 -20.35 7.38
N SER A 243 -2.72 -19.12 7.89
CA SER A 243 -2.77 -18.70 9.32
C SER A 243 -1.43 -18.85 10.06
N THR A 244 -1.06 -17.99 11.01
CA THR A 244 -1.85 -17.01 11.78
C THR A 244 -1.21 -15.59 11.71
N ASN A 245 -1.74 -14.49 12.24
CA ASN A 245 -2.87 -14.28 13.15
C ASN A 245 -3.59 -12.94 12.86
N SER A 246 -4.90 -12.94 12.61
CA SER A 246 -5.78 -11.78 12.84
C SER A 246 -7.21 -12.27 13.02
N SER A 247 -8.00 -11.64 13.89
CA SER A 247 -9.39 -12.03 14.17
C SER A 247 -10.38 -11.54 13.09
N LYS A 248 -10.03 -11.78 11.83
CA LYS A 248 -10.95 -11.68 10.69
C LYS A 248 -11.61 -13.06 10.53
N GLN A 249 -12.94 -13.10 10.35
CA GLN A 249 -13.63 -14.35 10.01
C GLN A 249 -13.02 -14.91 8.73
N ARG A 250 -12.22 -15.97 8.85
CA ARG A 250 -11.75 -16.73 7.69
C ARG A 250 -12.97 -17.34 7.03
N LYS A 251 -13.13 -17.06 5.75
CA LYS A 251 -13.98 -17.86 4.88
C LYS A 251 -13.17 -19.09 4.50
N ASP A 252 -13.70 -20.27 4.79
CA ASP A 252 -13.04 -21.52 4.40
C ASP A 252 -12.91 -21.56 2.88
N LEU A 253 -11.71 -21.92 2.40
CA LEU A 253 -11.43 -22.04 0.97
C LEU A 253 -11.93 -23.39 0.46
N ASN A 254 -12.60 -23.39 -0.69
CA ASN A 254 -12.96 -24.62 -1.40
C ASN A 254 -12.46 -24.56 -2.85
N PRO A 255 -11.42 -25.33 -3.22
CA PRO A 255 -10.88 -25.36 -4.58
C PRO A 255 -11.78 -26.10 -5.59
N GLU A 256 -12.83 -26.80 -5.14
CA GLU A 256 -13.72 -27.57 -6.00
C GLU A 256 -14.80 -26.69 -6.64
N VAL A 257 -15.09 -26.96 -7.92
CA VAL A 257 -16.21 -26.34 -8.63
C VAL A 257 -17.52 -26.90 -8.06
N PRO A 258 -18.45 -26.08 -7.57
CA PRO A 258 -19.67 -26.57 -6.93
C PRO A 258 -20.63 -27.18 -7.96
N ASN A 259 -21.54 -28.04 -7.50
CA ASN A 259 -22.70 -28.44 -8.30
C ASN A 259 -23.64 -27.23 -8.48
N TRP A 260 -23.66 -26.67 -9.69
CA TRP A 260 -24.47 -25.50 -10.03
C TRP A 260 -25.97 -25.74 -9.90
N ASP A 261 -26.47 -26.97 -10.05
CA ASP A 261 -27.91 -27.26 -9.96
C ASP A 261 -28.44 -27.10 -8.54
N CYS A 262 -27.60 -27.35 -7.53
CA CYS A 262 -27.92 -27.17 -6.12
C CYS A 262 -27.84 -25.71 -5.64
N LEU A 263 -27.31 -24.79 -6.45
CA LEU A 263 -27.08 -23.40 -6.06
C LEU A 263 -28.20 -22.45 -6.54
N PRO A 264 -28.72 -21.55 -5.68
CA PRO A 264 -29.79 -20.63 -6.04
C PRO A 264 -29.30 -19.54 -7.00
N GLN A 265 -30.06 -19.30 -8.06
CA GLN A 265 -29.83 -18.17 -8.96
C GLN A 265 -30.01 -16.84 -8.22
N GLN A 266 -29.02 -15.96 -8.39
CA GLN A 266 -29.00 -14.60 -7.86
C GLN A 266 -29.35 -13.60 -8.96
N LYS A 267 -29.98 -12.48 -8.59
CA LYS A 267 -30.18 -11.32 -9.45
C LYS A 267 -29.29 -10.16 -8.98
N GLY A 268 -28.59 -9.54 -9.91
CA GLY A 268 -27.77 -8.36 -9.70
C GLY A 268 -27.87 -7.38 -10.85
N VAL A 269 -27.07 -6.32 -10.76
CA VAL A 269 -26.85 -5.33 -11.80
C VAL A 269 -25.37 -5.27 -12.10
N ILE A 270 -24.99 -5.53 -13.36
CA ILE A 270 -23.65 -5.23 -13.86
C ILE A 270 -23.53 -3.73 -14.07
N LEU A 271 -22.37 -3.18 -13.69
CA LEU A 271 -21.95 -1.80 -13.87
C LEU A 271 -20.55 -1.82 -14.52
N GLY A 272 -20.36 -0.97 -15.53
CA GLY A 272 -19.07 -0.80 -16.20
C GLY A 272 -18.93 0.57 -16.85
N TYR A 273 -17.71 0.97 -17.19
CA TYR A 273 -17.48 2.16 -18.01
C TYR A 273 -17.51 1.82 -19.50
N ASN A 274 -18.10 2.71 -20.30
CA ASN A 274 -17.87 2.67 -21.74
C ASN A 274 -16.37 2.87 -22.04
N MET A 275 -15.90 2.27 -23.13
CA MET A 275 -14.51 2.41 -23.57
C MET A 275 -14.28 3.85 -24.09
N PRO A 276 -13.28 4.60 -23.59
CA PRO A 276 -12.90 5.88 -24.16
C PRO A 276 -12.58 5.76 -25.66
N GLU A 277 -12.82 6.82 -26.43
CA GLU A 277 -12.40 6.88 -27.83
C GLU A 277 -11.00 7.52 -27.94
N THR A 278 -10.77 8.54 -27.13
CA THR A 278 -9.57 9.37 -27.15
C THR A 278 -8.67 9.18 -25.93
N LEU A 279 -7.38 9.53 -26.09
CA LEU A 279 -6.43 9.57 -24.97
C LEU A 279 -6.77 10.67 -23.96
N TYR A 280 -7.43 11.76 -24.41
CA TYR A 280 -7.89 12.85 -23.55
C TYR A 280 -8.95 12.35 -22.55
N GLU A 281 -9.98 11.64 -23.02
CA GLU A 281 -11.00 11.02 -22.17
C GLU A 281 -10.40 10.00 -21.19
N LEU A 282 -9.44 9.19 -21.63
CA LEU A 282 -8.72 8.25 -20.77
C LEU A 282 -7.95 8.96 -19.64
N LYS A 283 -7.36 10.14 -19.92
CA LYS A 283 -6.64 10.97 -18.95
C LYS A 283 -7.58 11.75 -18.01
N ASP A 284 -8.80 12.07 -18.43
CA ASP A 284 -9.77 12.85 -17.63
C ASP A 284 -10.54 11.96 -16.63
N GLN A 285 -10.26 12.13 -15.33
CA GLN A 285 -11.01 11.46 -14.25
C GLN A 285 -12.51 11.73 -14.29
N ARG A 286 -12.95 12.88 -14.85
CA ARG A 286 -14.36 13.20 -15.01
C ARG A 286 -15.04 12.29 -16.03
N TYR A 287 -14.31 11.62 -16.93
CA TYR A 287 -14.88 10.57 -17.77
C TYR A 287 -15.35 9.39 -16.91
N PHE A 288 -14.62 9.05 -15.85
CA PHE A 288 -14.88 7.90 -14.98
C PHE A 288 -15.93 8.21 -13.89
N ASN A 289 -16.99 8.92 -14.27
CA ASN A 289 -18.13 9.24 -13.41
C ASN A 289 -19.42 8.50 -13.82
N LYS A 290 -20.46 8.60 -12.98
CA LYS A 290 -21.76 7.92 -13.13
C LYS A 290 -22.47 8.14 -14.50
N LYS A 291 -22.21 9.25 -15.20
CA LYS A 291 -22.79 9.55 -16.52
C LYS A 291 -22.31 8.60 -17.63
N ASN A 292 -21.10 8.06 -17.51
CA ASN A 292 -20.50 7.13 -18.48
C ASN A 292 -20.55 5.67 -18.00
N HIS A 293 -21.30 5.39 -16.92
CA HIS A 293 -21.63 4.03 -16.52
C HIS A 293 -22.70 3.47 -17.45
N PHE A 294 -22.45 2.29 -18.02
CA PHE A 294 -23.54 1.43 -18.47
C PHE A 294 -24.00 0.55 -17.30
N SER A 295 -25.29 0.20 -17.29
CA SER A 295 -25.85 -0.77 -16.35
C SER A 295 -26.79 -1.74 -17.05
N ARG A 296 -26.70 -3.03 -16.71
CA ARG A 296 -27.61 -4.07 -17.21
C ARG A 296 -28.02 -5.02 -16.11
N GLU A 297 -29.22 -5.60 -16.22
CA GLU A 297 -29.59 -6.74 -15.38
C GLU A 297 -28.62 -7.90 -15.61
N PHE A 298 -28.42 -8.71 -14.57
CA PHE A 298 -27.49 -9.82 -14.59
C PHE A 298 -27.95 -10.93 -13.64
N TYR A 299 -27.94 -12.15 -14.15
CA TYR A 299 -28.36 -13.36 -13.44
C TYR A 299 -27.16 -14.30 -13.36
N PHE A 300 -26.92 -14.88 -12.18
CA PHE A 300 -25.74 -15.68 -11.94
C PHE A 300 -25.94 -16.70 -10.84
N LYS A 301 -25.06 -17.71 -10.78
CA LYS A 301 -24.83 -18.54 -9.60
C LYS A 301 -23.39 -18.33 -9.14
N ILE A 302 -23.15 -18.35 -7.83
CA ILE A 302 -21.82 -18.14 -7.22
C ILE A 302 -21.56 -19.23 -6.18
N ALA A 303 -20.32 -19.70 -6.09
CA ALA A 303 -19.90 -20.65 -5.06
C ALA A 303 -20.09 -20.06 -3.65
N PRO A 304 -20.53 -20.86 -2.65
CA PRO A 304 -20.67 -20.39 -1.28
C PRO A 304 -19.32 -20.04 -0.63
N HIS A 305 -18.25 -20.71 -1.06
CA HIS A 305 -16.89 -20.56 -0.56
C HIS A 305 -15.95 -20.05 -1.67
N PRO A 306 -14.97 -19.20 -1.36
CA PRO A 306 -13.96 -18.80 -2.33
C PRO A 306 -12.99 -19.95 -2.61
N PHE A 307 -12.51 -20.08 -3.84
CA PHE A 307 -11.50 -21.09 -4.21
C PHE A 307 -10.06 -20.58 -4.05
N SER A 308 -9.89 -19.27 -4.00
CA SER A 308 -8.59 -18.61 -3.81
C SER A 308 -8.75 -17.32 -3.03
N ALA A 309 -7.72 -16.93 -2.27
CA ALA A 309 -7.65 -15.66 -1.57
C ALA A 309 -6.26 -15.04 -1.74
N GLY A 310 -6.23 -13.79 -2.21
CA GLY A 310 -5.05 -12.93 -2.19
C GLY A 310 -5.09 -11.95 -1.03
N VAL A 311 -4.10 -11.05 -0.98
CA VAL A 311 -3.94 -10.04 0.09
C VAL A 311 -5.19 -9.18 0.29
N GLU A 312 -5.81 -8.72 -0.80
CA GLU A 312 -6.97 -7.81 -0.75
C GLU A 312 -8.30 -8.42 -1.19
N LYS A 313 -8.30 -9.56 -1.91
CA LYS A 313 -9.47 -10.10 -2.62
C LYS A 313 -9.65 -11.60 -2.41
N HIS A 314 -10.89 -12.05 -2.25
CA HIS A 314 -11.30 -13.46 -2.31
C HIS A 314 -11.94 -13.76 -3.66
N ALA A 315 -11.54 -14.83 -4.33
CA ALA A 315 -12.05 -15.25 -5.63
C ALA A 315 -12.98 -16.48 -5.49
N TYR A 316 -14.14 -16.41 -6.14
CA TYR A 316 -15.20 -17.43 -6.12
C TYR A 316 -15.46 -17.90 -7.55
N PHE A 317 -15.71 -19.20 -7.73
CA PHE A 317 -16.30 -19.70 -8.97
C PHE A 317 -17.72 -19.13 -9.11
N ALA A 318 -18.11 -18.81 -10.34
CA ALA A 318 -19.47 -18.44 -10.67
C ALA A 318 -19.79 -18.77 -12.13
N ILE A 319 -21.07 -18.67 -12.50
CA ILE A 319 -21.54 -18.77 -13.88
C ILE A 319 -22.51 -17.62 -14.20
N ASP A 320 -22.40 -17.07 -15.42
CA ASP A 320 -23.41 -16.21 -16.02
C ASP A 320 -24.61 -17.06 -16.42
N THR A 321 -25.78 -16.79 -15.85
CA THR A 321 -27.06 -17.40 -16.27
C THR A 321 -27.95 -16.41 -17.03
N THR A 322 -27.42 -15.21 -17.35
CA THR A 322 -28.02 -14.25 -18.30
C THR A 322 -27.81 -14.69 -19.75
N SER A 323 -26.79 -15.50 -20.00
CA SER A 323 -26.38 -15.99 -21.32
C SER A 323 -26.70 -17.48 -21.45
N ASP A 324 -27.11 -17.90 -22.65
CA ASP A 324 -27.31 -19.30 -23.03
C ASP A 324 -26.36 -19.67 -24.20
N PRO A 325 -25.44 -20.65 -24.04
CA PRO A 325 -25.15 -21.40 -22.82
C PRO A 325 -24.51 -20.53 -21.72
N SER A 326 -24.69 -20.96 -20.46
CA SER A 326 -24.12 -20.28 -19.29
C SER A 326 -22.59 -20.24 -19.34
N GLN A 327 -22.00 -19.09 -19.01
CA GLN A 327 -20.56 -18.85 -19.15
C GLN A 327 -19.85 -18.89 -17.80
N LYS A 328 -18.73 -19.60 -17.72
CA LYS A 328 -17.92 -19.66 -16.50
C LYS A 328 -17.17 -18.35 -16.23
N MET A 329 -17.12 -17.95 -14.96
CA MET A 329 -16.50 -16.71 -14.51
C MET A 329 -15.91 -16.81 -13.11
N VAL A 330 -15.07 -15.84 -12.78
CA VAL A 330 -14.57 -15.62 -11.42
C VAL A 330 -15.21 -14.34 -10.88
N MET A 331 -15.77 -14.42 -9.66
CA MET A 331 -16.18 -13.24 -8.88
C MET A 331 -15.17 -12.95 -7.79
N LYS A 332 -14.72 -11.70 -7.68
CA LYS A 332 -13.74 -11.23 -6.69
C LYS A 332 -14.38 -10.26 -5.71
N GLU A 333 -14.32 -10.56 -4.43
CA GLU A 333 -14.83 -9.73 -3.32
C GLU A 333 -13.65 -9.16 -2.52
N TYR A 334 -13.61 -7.84 -2.33
CA TYR A 334 -12.60 -7.19 -1.49
C TYR A 334 -12.83 -7.49 -0.01
N SER A 335 -11.74 -7.80 0.71
CA SER A 335 -11.74 -8.08 2.14
C SER A 335 -12.30 -6.90 2.95
N HIS A 336 -13.25 -7.17 3.86
CA HIS A 336 -13.91 -6.15 4.68
C HIS A 336 -13.01 -5.60 5.80
N ASP A 337 -12.08 -4.69 5.47
CA ASP A 337 -11.46 -3.81 6.46
C ASP A 337 -12.36 -2.60 6.77
N LYS A 338 -12.61 -2.38 8.06
CA LYS A 338 -13.72 -1.55 8.58
C LYS A 338 -13.54 -0.03 8.43
N SER A 339 -12.44 0.43 7.86
CA SER A 339 -12.13 1.86 7.67
C SER A 339 -12.19 2.33 6.22
N GLU A 340 -12.27 1.43 5.24
CA GLU A 340 -11.91 1.77 3.86
C GLU A 340 -12.63 0.94 2.78
N ASN A 341 -13.74 0.25 3.13
CA ASN A 341 -14.45 -0.63 2.19
C ASN A 341 -15.68 0.08 1.60
N SER A 342 -15.45 0.82 0.52
CA SER A 342 -16.48 1.62 -0.17
C SER A 342 -16.60 1.21 -1.65
N PHE A 343 -17.76 1.47 -2.25
CA PHE A 343 -18.13 1.05 -3.62
C PHE A 343 -17.15 1.55 -4.68
N GLU A 344 -16.48 2.66 -4.39
CA GLU A 344 -15.43 3.30 -5.18
C GLU A 344 -14.27 2.35 -5.50
N LYS A 345 -13.86 1.44 -4.60
CA LYS A 345 -12.80 0.45 -4.89
C LYS A 345 -13.18 -0.54 -5.99
N TYR A 346 -14.47 -0.85 -6.12
CA TYR A 346 -14.96 -1.70 -7.20
C TYR A 346 -15.03 -0.91 -8.52
N LEU A 347 -15.39 0.38 -8.48
CA LEU A 347 -15.34 1.25 -9.66
C LEU A 347 -13.91 1.49 -10.15
N GLU A 348 -12.96 1.67 -9.24
CA GLU A 348 -11.53 1.81 -9.53
C GLU A 348 -10.98 0.57 -10.26
N ALA A 349 -11.34 -0.64 -9.83
CA ALA A 349 -10.94 -1.88 -10.51
C ALA A 349 -11.47 -1.95 -11.96
N VAL A 350 -12.70 -1.46 -12.21
CA VAL A 350 -13.26 -1.36 -13.56
C VAL A 350 -12.56 -0.27 -14.36
N GLU A 351 -12.30 0.91 -13.78
CA GLU A 351 -11.55 1.98 -14.44
C GLU A 351 -10.16 1.49 -14.88
N ILE A 352 -9.43 0.79 -14.00
CA ILE A 352 -8.15 0.13 -14.32
C ILE A 352 -8.31 -0.81 -15.52
N SER A 353 -9.34 -1.66 -15.54
CA SER A 353 -9.61 -2.58 -16.65
C SER A 353 -9.96 -1.84 -17.94
N THR A 354 -10.77 -0.77 -17.89
CA THR A 354 -11.13 0.05 -19.06
C THR A 354 -9.92 0.77 -19.65
N VAL A 355 -9.11 1.43 -18.82
CA VAL A 355 -7.85 2.09 -19.23
C VAL A 355 -6.88 1.08 -19.85
N THR A 356 -6.76 -0.09 -19.22
CA THR A 356 -5.90 -1.17 -19.71
C THR A 356 -6.39 -1.74 -21.04
N GLY A 357 -7.69 -1.99 -21.17
CA GLY A 357 -8.32 -2.47 -22.40
C GLY A 357 -8.19 -1.49 -23.57
N TYR A 358 -8.23 -0.18 -23.31
CA TYR A 358 -7.94 0.84 -24.32
C TYR A 358 -6.51 0.72 -24.84
N LEU A 359 -5.53 0.70 -23.93
CA LEU A 359 -4.11 0.69 -24.28
C LEU A 359 -3.68 -0.64 -24.92
N SER A 360 -4.27 -1.76 -24.46
CA SER A 360 -4.20 -3.07 -25.11
C SER A 360 -4.72 -3.02 -26.55
N LYS A 361 -5.91 -2.45 -26.81
CA LYS A 361 -6.44 -2.29 -28.18
C LYS A 361 -5.50 -1.47 -29.07
N LYS A 362 -4.93 -0.37 -28.55
CA LYS A 362 -3.96 0.47 -29.29
C LYS A 362 -2.67 -0.31 -29.59
N PHE A 363 -2.07 -0.97 -28.61
CA PHE A 363 -0.91 -1.84 -28.80
C PHE A 363 -1.17 -2.94 -29.84
N ASN A 364 -2.25 -3.71 -29.68
CA ASN A 364 -2.60 -4.82 -30.55
C ASN A 364 -2.89 -4.39 -32.00
N SER A 365 -3.31 -3.14 -32.23
CA SER A 365 -3.46 -2.58 -33.58
C SER A 365 -2.13 -2.42 -34.32
N ILE A 366 -1.03 -2.23 -33.59
CA ILE A 366 0.34 -2.13 -34.12
C ILE A 366 0.98 -3.52 -34.14
N ALA A 367 0.82 -4.31 -33.07
CA ALA A 367 1.40 -5.64 -32.92
C ALA A 367 0.98 -6.59 -34.05
N ARG A 368 -0.32 -6.60 -34.42
CA ARG A 368 -0.84 -7.39 -35.55
C ARG A 368 -0.12 -7.08 -36.87
N LYS A 369 0.20 -5.81 -37.16
CA LYS A 369 0.88 -5.40 -38.40
C LYS A 369 2.36 -5.79 -38.44
N LYS A 370 2.94 -6.14 -37.30
CA LYS A 370 4.37 -6.44 -37.12
C LYS A 370 4.63 -7.89 -36.70
N ASN A 371 3.57 -8.72 -36.65
CA ASN A 371 3.61 -10.09 -36.15
C ASN A 371 4.22 -10.23 -34.74
N ILE A 372 3.93 -9.25 -33.87
CA ILE A 372 4.30 -9.26 -32.46
C ILE A 372 3.16 -9.96 -31.68
N PRO A 373 3.46 -10.81 -30.67
CA PRO A 373 2.45 -11.43 -29.82
C PRO A 373 1.46 -10.41 -29.24
N LEU A 374 0.17 -10.78 -29.21
CA LEU A 374 -0.88 -9.88 -28.74
C LEU A 374 -0.91 -9.84 -27.20
N VAL A 375 -1.23 -8.68 -26.63
CA VAL A 375 -1.42 -8.50 -25.18
C VAL A 375 -2.85 -8.05 -24.94
N ASP A 376 -3.73 -8.99 -24.63
CA ASP A 376 -5.13 -8.72 -24.27
C ASP A 376 -5.32 -8.84 -22.76
N PHE A 377 -6.36 -8.19 -22.23
CA PHE A 377 -6.75 -8.26 -20.83
C PHE A 377 -8.20 -8.69 -20.69
N LEU A 378 -8.52 -9.37 -19.59
CA LEU A 378 -9.89 -9.63 -19.21
C LEU A 378 -10.62 -8.31 -18.91
N GLU A 379 -11.84 -8.21 -19.43
CA GLU A 379 -12.74 -7.08 -19.15
C GLU A 379 -13.40 -7.30 -17.79
N ALA A 380 -13.01 -6.48 -16.80
CA ALA A 380 -13.56 -6.53 -15.45
C ALA A 380 -14.77 -5.61 -15.31
N LYS A 381 -15.83 -6.09 -14.65
CA LYS A 381 -17.08 -5.33 -14.40
C LYS A 381 -17.47 -5.43 -12.93
N VAL A 382 -18.23 -4.46 -12.39
CA VAL A 382 -18.81 -4.60 -11.03
C VAL A 382 -20.17 -5.26 -11.13
N VAL A 383 -20.43 -6.29 -10.32
CA VAL A 383 -21.79 -6.74 -9.99
C VAL A 383 -22.18 -6.15 -8.65
N ARG A 384 -23.31 -5.45 -8.61
CA ARG A 384 -24.02 -5.10 -7.37
C ARG A 384 -25.22 -6.03 -7.23
N ALA A 385 -25.26 -6.83 -6.16
CA ALA A 385 -26.35 -7.75 -5.88
C ALA A 385 -26.85 -7.59 -4.44
N PHE A 386 -28.08 -8.02 -4.17
CA PHE A 386 -28.64 -8.08 -2.82
C PHE A 386 -28.71 -9.54 -2.38
N ILE A 387 -27.82 -9.94 -1.47
CA ILE A 387 -27.60 -11.34 -1.05
C ILE A 387 -27.46 -11.33 0.48
N ASP A 388 -28.00 -12.32 1.19
CA ASP A 388 -27.96 -12.39 2.66
C ASP A 388 -28.54 -11.15 3.36
N ASN A 389 -29.59 -10.54 2.79
CA ASN A 389 -30.20 -9.28 3.26
C ASN A 389 -29.25 -8.07 3.31
N ARG A 390 -28.18 -8.07 2.49
CA ARG A 390 -27.21 -6.97 2.36
C ARG A 390 -26.85 -6.73 0.90
N THR A 391 -26.48 -5.49 0.57
CA THR A 391 -25.84 -5.20 -0.72
C THR A 391 -24.41 -5.74 -0.70
N ARG A 392 -24.06 -6.59 -1.67
CA ARG A 392 -22.71 -7.07 -1.92
C ARG A 392 -22.23 -6.59 -3.28
N TYR A 393 -20.92 -6.47 -3.40
CA TYR A 393 -20.24 -6.02 -4.62
C TYR A 393 -19.19 -7.06 -4.99
N TYR A 394 -19.04 -7.32 -6.28
CA TYR A 394 -18.03 -8.22 -6.83
C TYR A 394 -17.42 -7.59 -8.07
N VAL A 395 -16.11 -7.75 -8.27
CA VAL A 395 -15.49 -7.59 -9.59
C VAL A 395 -15.64 -8.93 -10.32
N ILE A 396 -16.16 -8.93 -11.54
CA ILE A 396 -16.37 -10.15 -12.33
C ILE A 396 -15.48 -10.17 -13.56
N GLU A 397 -14.97 -11.34 -13.93
CA GLU A 397 -14.16 -11.60 -15.12
C GLU A 397 -14.36 -13.05 -15.62
N PRO A 398 -14.10 -13.36 -16.91
CA PRO A 398 -14.12 -14.74 -17.41
C PRO A 398 -13.11 -15.65 -16.70
N GLU A 399 -13.43 -16.94 -16.56
CA GLU A 399 -12.50 -17.94 -16.00
C GLU A 399 -11.34 -18.24 -16.97
N LEU A 400 -10.11 -18.31 -16.44
CA LEU A 400 -8.90 -18.65 -17.20
C LEU A 400 -8.59 -20.15 -17.12
N ASN A 401 -8.75 -20.86 -18.25
CA ASN A 401 -8.56 -22.32 -18.33
C ASN A 401 -7.10 -22.75 -18.62
N ALA A 402 -6.11 -22.13 -17.98
CA ALA A 402 -4.69 -22.48 -18.14
C ALA A 402 -3.84 -22.09 -16.92
N LYS A 403 -2.57 -22.54 -16.88
CA LYS A 403 -1.63 -22.23 -15.80
C LYS A 403 -1.40 -20.73 -15.69
N PHE A 404 -1.84 -20.14 -14.58
CA PHE A 404 -1.61 -18.74 -14.25
C PHE A 404 -0.12 -18.47 -13.99
N LYS A 405 0.37 -17.34 -14.50
CA LYS A 405 1.74 -16.82 -14.34
C LYS A 405 1.69 -15.34 -13.94
N ARG A 406 2.71 -14.88 -13.20
CA ARG A 406 3.03 -13.46 -13.06
C ARG A 406 4.37 -13.19 -13.73
N PHE A 407 4.40 -12.26 -14.66
CA PHE A 407 5.57 -11.97 -15.51
C PHE A 407 6.42 -10.83 -14.93
N ASN A 408 5.78 -9.78 -14.42
CA ASN A 408 6.44 -8.73 -13.64
C ASN A 408 5.52 -8.26 -12.50
N ALA A 409 6.08 -7.47 -11.58
CA ALA A 409 5.37 -6.89 -10.43
C ALA A 409 5.38 -5.36 -10.47
N ASN A 410 4.41 -4.71 -9.82
CA ASN A 410 4.36 -3.24 -9.70
C ASN A 410 5.58 -2.64 -8.97
N SER A 411 6.33 -3.45 -8.22
CA SER A 411 7.61 -3.11 -7.60
C SER A 411 8.78 -2.95 -8.58
N GLY A 412 8.61 -3.31 -9.86
CA GLY A 412 9.67 -3.29 -10.88
C GLY A 412 10.45 -4.61 -10.99
N VAL A 413 10.08 -5.64 -10.22
CA VAL A 413 10.69 -6.97 -10.33
C VAL A 413 10.13 -7.68 -11.57
N ILE A 414 11.02 -8.12 -12.45
CA ILE A 414 10.70 -9.04 -13.55
C ILE A 414 10.87 -10.47 -13.02
N ILE A 415 9.80 -11.26 -13.10
CA ILE A 415 9.73 -12.64 -12.60
C ILE A 415 9.96 -13.62 -13.76
N GLU A 416 9.33 -13.37 -14.90
CA GLU A 416 9.52 -14.12 -16.14
C GLU A 416 9.62 -13.13 -17.30
N PHE A 417 10.84 -12.96 -17.85
CA PHE A 417 11.10 -11.97 -18.88
C PHE A 417 10.49 -12.37 -20.22
N HIS A 418 9.49 -11.60 -20.68
CA HIS A 418 8.97 -11.71 -22.04
C HIS A 418 9.11 -10.38 -22.80
N PRO A 419 9.87 -10.31 -23.92
CA PRO A 419 10.14 -9.05 -24.63
C PRO A 419 8.88 -8.25 -24.99
N THR A 420 7.80 -8.94 -25.34
CA THR A 420 6.52 -8.32 -25.70
C THR A 420 5.86 -7.63 -24.50
N LEU A 421 5.94 -8.21 -23.30
CA LEU A 421 5.29 -7.67 -22.10
C LEU A 421 6.04 -6.44 -21.58
N GLU A 422 7.37 -6.48 -21.59
CA GLU A 422 8.22 -5.32 -21.27
C GLU A 422 8.07 -4.19 -22.30
N ALA A 423 7.90 -4.55 -23.59
CA ALA A 423 7.60 -3.57 -24.63
C ALA A 423 6.17 -3.03 -24.54
N PHE A 424 5.20 -3.80 -24.04
CA PHE A 424 3.85 -3.34 -23.76
C PHE A 424 3.86 -2.31 -22.62
N ALA A 425 4.51 -2.62 -21.48
CA ALA A 425 4.68 -1.66 -20.39
C ALA A 425 5.31 -0.34 -20.89
N HIS A 426 6.40 -0.42 -21.67
CA HIS A 426 7.03 0.76 -22.26
C HIS A 426 6.12 1.50 -23.25
N PHE A 427 5.36 0.77 -24.08
CA PHE A 427 4.38 1.35 -25.00
C PHE A 427 3.32 2.16 -24.25
N THR A 428 2.80 1.66 -23.12
CA THR A 428 1.79 2.41 -22.34
C THR A 428 2.35 3.73 -21.80
N TYR A 429 3.62 3.74 -21.37
CA TYR A 429 4.31 4.97 -20.98
C TYR A 429 4.43 5.96 -22.15
N VAL A 430 4.96 5.51 -23.29
CA VAL A 430 5.19 6.39 -24.46
C VAL A 430 3.87 6.87 -25.08
N HIS A 431 2.89 5.98 -25.26
CA HIS A 431 1.61 6.29 -25.88
C HIS A 431 0.74 7.22 -25.02
N THR A 432 0.93 7.24 -23.70
CA THR A 432 0.26 8.20 -22.81
C THR A 432 1.06 9.47 -22.55
N GLU A 433 2.18 9.68 -23.27
CA GLU A 433 3.10 10.83 -23.11
C GLU A 433 3.66 10.93 -21.69
N GLY A 434 3.92 9.78 -21.06
CA GLY A 434 4.44 9.67 -19.71
C GLY A 434 3.42 9.90 -18.58
N TYR A 435 2.13 10.03 -18.90
CA TYR A 435 1.07 10.21 -17.90
C TYR A 435 0.88 8.98 -17.00
N LEU A 436 0.94 7.77 -17.58
CA LEU A 436 0.84 6.52 -16.82
C LEU A 436 1.62 5.37 -17.47
N MET A 437 1.75 4.26 -16.77
CA MET A 437 2.23 2.99 -17.32
C MET A 437 1.56 1.79 -16.63
N ILE A 438 1.42 0.70 -17.37
CA ILE A 438 0.81 -0.55 -16.88
C ILE A 438 1.90 -1.54 -16.46
N CYS A 439 1.69 -2.19 -15.31
CA CYS A 439 2.59 -3.16 -14.67
C CYS A 439 1.79 -4.21 -13.86
N ASP A 440 2.47 -5.06 -13.08
CA ASP A 440 1.90 -6.26 -12.45
C ASP A 440 1.24 -7.18 -13.49
N LEU A 441 1.96 -7.41 -14.60
CA LEU A 441 1.45 -8.19 -15.73
C LEU A 441 1.37 -9.67 -15.32
N GLN A 442 0.14 -10.19 -15.24
CA GLN A 442 -0.16 -11.55 -14.78
C GLN A 442 -1.41 -12.11 -15.48
N GLY A 443 -1.48 -13.43 -15.63
CA GLY A 443 -2.56 -14.12 -16.36
C GLY A 443 -2.05 -15.40 -17.01
N ILE A 444 -2.50 -15.69 -18.24
CA ILE A 444 -2.09 -16.87 -19.00
C ILE A 444 -1.35 -16.52 -20.29
N GLU A 445 -0.43 -17.40 -20.66
CA GLU A 445 0.31 -17.37 -21.91
C GLU A 445 -0.33 -18.38 -22.89
N LEU A 446 -0.51 -17.95 -24.13
CA LEU A 446 -1.10 -18.70 -25.23
C LEU A 446 -0.24 -18.52 -26.48
N THR A 447 -0.44 -19.36 -27.50
CA THR A 447 0.29 -19.26 -28.76
C THR A 447 0.13 -17.87 -29.38
N ASN A 448 1.24 -17.13 -29.48
CA ASN A 448 1.31 -15.75 -29.99
C ASN A 448 0.43 -14.71 -29.26
N ARG A 449 0.11 -14.95 -27.97
CA ARG A 449 -0.90 -14.19 -27.22
C ARG A 449 -0.70 -14.27 -25.70
N PHE A 450 -0.91 -13.15 -25.02
CA PHE A 450 -1.08 -13.07 -23.58
C PHE A 450 -2.53 -12.68 -23.28
N LEU A 451 -3.13 -13.33 -22.28
CA LEU A 451 -4.43 -12.95 -21.74
C LEU A 451 -4.28 -12.69 -20.25
N LEU A 452 -4.28 -11.41 -19.90
CA LEU A 452 -3.86 -10.89 -18.59
C LEU A 452 -5.06 -10.42 -17.74
N THR A 453 -4.88 -10.33 -16.42
CA THR A 453 -5.86 -9.75 -15.49
C THR A 453 -5.18 -9.11 -14.27
N ASP A 454 -5.95 -8.40 -13.44
CA ASP A 454 -5.50 -7.66 -12.24
C ASP A 454 -4.20 -6.85 -12.45
N PRO A 455 -4.09 -5.97 -13.48
CA PRO A 455 -2.93 -5.11 -13.64
C PRO A 455 -2.88 -4.00 -12.58
N ALA A 456 -1.68 -3.46 -12.36
CA ALA A 456 -1.45 -2.22 -11.64
C ALA A 456 -1.09 -1.08 -12.60
N ILE A 457 -1.46 0.15 -12.26
CA ILE A 457 -1.15 1.34 -13.07
C ILE A 457 -0.38 2.35 -12.22
N HIS A 458 0.86 2.65 -12.61
CA HIS A 458 1.57 3.82 -12.07
C HIS A 458 1.20 5.05 -12.87
N CYS A 459 0.73 6.11 -12.20
CA CYS A 459 0.26 7.34 -12.83
C CYS A 459 1.00 8.56 -12.25
N ILE A 460 1.10 9.66 -12.99
CA ILE A 460 1.62 10.92 -12.43
C ILE A 460 0.72 11.48 -11.33
N ASP A 461 -0.59 11.18 -11.37
CA ASP A 461 -1.51 11.41 -10.27
C ASP A 461 -1.44 10.22 -9.29
N PRO A 462 -0.97 10.41 -8.04
CA PRO A 462 -0.85 9.34 -7.06
C PRO A 462 -2.19 8.94 -6.41
N MET A 463 -3.28 9.70 -6.60
CA MET A 463 -4.59 9.42 -5.98
C MET A 463 -5.53 8.61 -6.90
N ARG A 464 -5.13 8.37 -8.15
CA ARG A 464 -5.87 7.55 -9.13
C ARG A 464 -5.38 6.09 -9.11
N PHE A 465 -6.23 5.13 -9.49
CA PHE A 465 -5.85 3.70 -9.62
C PHE A 465 -5.37 3.00 -8.32
N GLY A 466 -5.74 3.53 -7.16
CA GLY A 466 -5.64 2.81 -5.90
C GLY A 466 -4.24 2.60 -5.33
N ARG A 467 -4.18 1.73 -4.32
CA ARG A 467 -2.98 1.47 -3.49
C ARG A 467 -1.80 0.89 -4.25
N THR A 468 -2.01 0.30 -5.43
CA THR A 468 -0.94 -0.29 -6.25
C THR A 468 -0.21 0.75 -7.11
N ASN A 469 -0.77 1.95 -7.28
CA ASN A 469 -0.14 3.09 -7.94
C ASN A 469 0.95 3.71 -7.04
N LEU A 470 2.22 3.55 -7.42
CA LEU A 470 3.38 4.13 -6.73
C LEU A 470 3.74 5.54 -7.23
N GLY A 471 2.83 6.17 -7.98
CA GLY A 471 2.96 7.50 -8.55
C GLY A 471 4.06 7.62 -9.60
N LYS A 472 4.46 8.86 -9.89
CA LYS A 472 5.65 9.20 -10.71
C LYS A 472 6.92 8.47 -10.24
N LYS A 473 7.10 8.26 -8.93
CA LYS A 473 8.23 7.51 -8.36
C LYS A 473 8.20 6.04 -8.75
N GLY A 474 7.02 5.43 -8.88
CA GLY A 474 6.81 4.11 -9.48
C GLY A 474 7.38 4.05 -10.89
N ILE A 475 6.91 4.96 -11.74
CA ILE A 475 7.35 5.07 -13.14
C ILE A 475 8.88 5.23 -13.24
N GLU A 476 9.44 6.23 -12.57
CA GLU A 476 10.87 6.55 -12.65
C GLU A 476 11.77 5.46 -12.06
N LYS A 477 11.50 5.03 -10.83
CA LYS A 477 12.43 4.18 -10.05
C LYS A 477 12.20 2.68 -10.19
N ARG A 478 11.00 2.25 -10.59
CA ARG A 478 10.67 0.82 -10.71
C ARG A 478 10.76 0.34 -12.15
N PHE A 479 10.40 1.20 -13.11
CA PHE A 479 10.43 0.87 -14.53
C PHE A 479 11.55 1.58 -15.30
N LEU A 480 11.51 2.91 -15.41
CA LEU A 480 12.42 3.63 -16.33
C LEU A 480 13.91 3.50 -15.96
N ALA A 481 14.24 3.30 -14.68
CA ALA A 481 15.59 3.02 -14.23
C ALA A 481 16.11 1.62 -14.60
N ASN A 482 15.22 0.65 -14.81
CA ASN A 482 15.55 -0.77 -15.02
C ASN A 482 15.21 -1.26 -16.44
N HIS A 483 14.38 -0.54 -17.20
CA HIS A 483 13.89 -0.98 -18.50
C HIS A 483 14.92 -0.73 -19.62
N GLU A 484 15.43 -1.82 -20.18
CA GLU A 484 16.19 -1.79 -21.43
C GLU A 484 15.29 -2.06 -22.64
N CYS A 485 15.38 -1.18 -23.65
CA CYS A 485 14.61 -1.34 -24.89
C CYS A 485 15.02 -2.61 -25.65
N ASN A 486 14.14 -3.60 -25.67
CA ASN A 486 14.34 -4.87 -26.37
C ASN A 486 14.00 -4.80 -27.87
N LYS A 487 14.01 -5.94 -28.58
CA LYS A 487 13.70 -6.04 -30.02
C LYS A 487 12.30 -5.50 -30.34
N VAL A 488 11.30 -5.86 -29.54
CA VAL A 488 9.90 -5.45 -29.73
C VAL A 488 9.75 -3.94 -29.52
N CYS A 489 10.47 -3.34 -28.55
CA CYS A 489 10.50 -1.88 -28.38
C CYS A 489 11.02 -1.15 -29.65
N ARG A 490 12.02 -1.72 -30.33
CA ARG A 490 12.54 -1.20 -31.61
C ARG A 490 11.55 -1.39 -32.75
N GLU A 491 10.95 -2.58 -32.87
CA GLU A 491 9.94 -2.87 -33.89
C GLU A 491 8.71 -1.95 -33.77
N LEU A 492 8.27 -1.65 -32.55
CA LEU A 492 7.19 -0.69 -32.27
C LEU A 492 7.56 0.78 -32.52
N GLY A 493 8.84 1.11 -32.74
CA GLY A 493 9.31 2.49 -32.92
C GLY A 493 9.35 3.33 -31.64
N ILE A 494 9.24 2.71 -30.46
CA ILE A 494 9.23 3.38 -29.14
C ILE A 494 10.59 3.30 -28.42
N ALA A 495 11.56 2.56 -28.96
CA ALA A 495 12.89 2.51 -28.39
C ALA A 495 13.53 3.91 -28.38
N LYS A 496 14.05 4.34 -27.23
CA LYS A 496 14.82 5.58 -27.14
C LYS A 496 15.99 5.49 -28.12
N VAL A 497 16.04 6.40 -29.09
CA VAL A 497 17.25 6.63 -29.87
C VAL A 497 18.33 6.99 -28.86
N LYS A 498 19.39 6.18 -28.76
CA LYS A 498 20.62 6.64 -28.11
C LYS A 498 21.08 7.84 -28.93
N SER A 499 20.91 9.05 -28.42
CA SER A 499 21.58 10.20 -28.99
C SER A 499 23.06 9.83 -29.09
N ALA A 500 23.60 9.87 -30.31
CA ALA A 500 25.03 9.73 -30.49
C ALA A 500 25.70 10.77 -29.57
N LYS A 501 26.73 10.36 -28.83
CA LYS A 501 27.46 11.24 -27.90
C LYS A 501 28.11 12.39 -28.67
N PHE A 502 27.35 13.45 -28.95
CA PHE A 502 27.90 14.78 -29.11
C PHE A 502 28.41 15.21 -27.73
N PHE A 503 29.69 14.93 -27.48
CA PHE A 503 30.65 16.00 -27.33
C PHE A 503 32.04 15.45 -27.69
N CYS A 504 32.62 16.04 -28.73
CA CYS A 504 34.05 15.93 -28.99
C CYS A 504 34.84 16.65 -27.89
N ARG A 505 36.13 16.29 -27.82
CA ARG A 505 37.30 17.17 -27.64
C ARG A 505 36.97 18.68 -27.74
N ASN A 506 37.47 19.57 -26.88
CA ASN A 506 38.60 19.48 -25.94
C ASN A 506 38.20 19.89 -24.51
#